data_AF-A0A9D4PSW0-F1
#
_entry.id   AF-A0A9D4PSW0-F1
#
_cell.length_a   1.000
_cell.length_b   1.000
_cell.length_c   1.000
_cell.angle_alpha   90.00
_cell.angle_beta   90.00
_cell.angle_gamma   90.00
#
_symmetry.space_group_name_H-M   'P 1'
#
loop_
_entity.id
_entity.type
_entity.pdbx_description
1 polymer ?
#
loop_
_entity_poly.entity_id
_entity_poly.type
_entity_poly.pdbx_seq_one_letter_code
_entity_poly.pdbx_strand_id
1 'polypeptide(L)'
;MGRNKGNRNQHLVSDTAIFLMFESYDRLPRYRVMTARARLYTYSLKHSYLPPEVSRLFGALMPSEGHVKRMCRILRSEACRQVRFYTDCLQVVNRNELPLPSAQKRFLEDLRLASQTADFLWGNLVVRLPRSRHQYPEHGKDVKVLGDASIPKNVADLLKLGPKFCEHPALDKTELLGLVRTAAGKARTDEVDRCIREGVDCLPQKVKKGNTVKLRSAVAVLREADLKLLLSDKEGGFVVVPRCLYKEKAHAAIDGNFNEVKGVVLTKQRPNTWCADQ
;
A
#
# COMPACT_ATOMS: atom_id res chain seq x y z
N MET A 1 10.38 -31.27 62.04
CA MET A 1 10.69 -31.10 60.61
C MET A 1 9.45 -30.59 59.88
N GLY A 2 9.38 -29.28 59.67
CA GLY A 2 8.18 -28.58 59.19
C GLY A 2 8.17 -28.42 57.67
N ARG A 3 7.04 -28.73 57.03
CA ARG A 3 6.80 -28.47 55.61
C ARG A 3 6.31 -27.05 55.41
N ASN A 4 7.14 -26.26 54.73
CA ASN A 4 6.92 -24.86 54.42
C ASN A 4 5.90 -24.74 53.27
N LYS A 5 4.70 -24.23 53.56
CA LYS A 5 3.66 -23.92 52.55
C LYS A 5 4.02 -22.58 51.90
N GLY A 6 4.77 -22.64 50.82
CA GLY A 6 5.16 -21.48 50.01
C GLY A 6 3.99 -20.88 49.24
N ASN A 7 3.64 -19.66 49.66
CA ASN A 7 2.84 -18.64 48.99
C ASN A 7 2.76 -18.74 47.44
N ARG A 8 1.56 -18.98 46.90
CA ARG A 8 1.21 -18.80 45.47
C ARG A 8 0.20 -17.64 45.27
N ASN A 9 0.46 -16.48 45.87
CA ASN A 9 -0.42 -15.30 45.72
C ASN A 9 0.38 -14.04 45.34
N GLN A 10 1.18 -14.10 44.28
CA GLN A 10 1.86 -12.91 43.75
C GLN A 10 1.63 -12.60 42.25
N HIS A 11 0.81 -13.37 41.54
CA HIS A 11 0.51 -13.10 40.12
C HIS A 11 -0.84 -12.43 39.83
N LEU A 12 -1.70 -12.20 40.84
CA LEU A 12 -3.04 -11.63 40.64
C LEU A 12 -3.11 -10.10 40.71
N VAL A 13 -2.01 -9.40 41.04
CA VAL A 13 -2.00 -7.93 41.19
C VAL A 13 -1.61 -7.20 39.89
N SER A 14 -1.14 -7.93 38.86
CA SER A 14 -0.80 -7.36 37.55
C SER A 14 -2.02 -7.17 36.64
N ASP A 15 -3.00 -8.07 36.71
CA ASP A 15 -4.12 -8.08 35.76
C ASP A 15 -5.19 -7.05 36.11
N THR A 16 -5.34 -6.68 37.38
CA THR A 16 -6.31 -5.68 37.83
C THR A 16 -5.88 -4.25 37.52
N ALA A 17 -4.56 -3.98 37.46
CA ALA A 17 -4.04 -2.65 37.15
C ALA A 17 -4.17 -2.28 35.65
N ILE A 18 -4.10 -3.28 34.76
CA ILE A 18 -4.44 -3.09 33.33
C ILE A 18 -5.95 -2.91 33.14
N PHE A 19 -6.75 -3.51 34.02
CA PHE A 19 -8.21 -3.40 33.97
C PHE A 19 -8.73 -1.99 34.37
N LEU A 20 -8.03 -1.30 35.28
CA LEU A 20 -8.44 0.01 35.81
C LEU A 20 -7.93 1.23 35.02
N MET A 21 -6.91 1.10 34.16
CA MET A 21 -6.51 2.20 33.24
C MET A 21 -7.44 2.34 32.01
N PHE A 22 -8.56 1.63 32.01
CA PHE A 22 -9.20 1.15 30.79
C PHE A 22 -10.71 0.94 30.96
N GLU A 23 -11.37 1.84 31.69
CA GLU A 23 -12.84 1.93 31.68
C GLU A 23 -13.33 1.85 30.22
N SER A 24 -14.18 0.85 29.98
CA SER A 24 -14.59 0.32 28.67
C SER A 24 -15.20 1.36 27.73
N TYR A 25 -15.59 2.53 28.24
CA TYR A 25 -16.22 3.61 27.49
C TYR A 25 -15.26 4.44 26.61
N ASP A 26 -13.94 4.45 26.88
CA ASP A 26 -13.02 5.35 26.17
C ASP A 26 -12.26 4.70 24.98
N ARG A 27 -12.42 3.39 24.75
CA ARG A 27 -11.65 2.67 23.70
C ARG A 27 -12.17 2.91 22.29
N LEU A 28 -13.49 2.83 22.11
CA LEU A 28 -14.17 3.13 20.84
C LEU A 28 -13.90 4.57 20.37
N PRO A 29 -14.00 5.60 21.24
CA PRO A 29 -13.60 6.96 20.91
C PRO A 29 -12.15 7.11 20.42
N ARG A 30 -11.19 6.41 21.04
CA ARG A 30 -9.79 6.50 20.64
C ARG A 30 -9.52 5.80 19.31
N TYR A 31 -10.11 4.62 19.08
CA TYR A 31 -10.02 3.92 17.78
C TYR A 31 -10.47 4.82 16.62
N ARG A 32 -11.64 5.45 16.73
CA ARG A 32 -12.20 6.28 15.66
C ARG A 32 -11.35 7.52 15.38
N VAL A 33 -10.81 8.16 16.43
CA VAL A 33 -9.95 9.34 16.30
C VAL A 33 -8.63 8.97 15.63
N MET A 34 -8.00 7.87 16.04
CA MET A 34 -6.74 7.42 15.44
C MET A 34 -6.91 6.97 13.99
N THR A 35 -8.05 6.36 13.65
CA THR A 35 -8.40 6.03 12.27
C THR A 35 -8.55 7.29 11.41
N ALA A 36 -9.27 8.30 11.90
CA ALA A 36 -9.43 9.58 11.21
C ALA A 36 -8.08 10.32 11.05
N ARG A 37 -7.22 10.31 12.07
CA ARG A 37 -5.85 10.86 12.01
C ARG A 37 -4.97 10.12 10.99
N ALA A 38 -4.98 8.80 10.97
CA ALA A 38 -4.23 8.02 9.98
C ALA A 38 -4.63 8.39 8.54
N ARG A 39 -5.93 8.62 8.31
CA ARG A 39 -6.44 9.11 7.01
C ARG A 39 -6.00 10.54 6.72
N LEU A 40 -6.04 11.44 7.71
CA LEU A 40 -5.55 12.81 7.59
C LEU A 40 -4.07 12.86 7.19
N TYR A 41 -3.21 12.07 7.84
CA TYR A 41 -1.79 12.01 7.48
C TYR A 41 -1.57 11.39 6.11
N THR A 42 -2.37 10.37 5.74
CA THR A 42 -2.34 9.80 4.38
C THR A 42 -2.71 10.84 3.33
N TYR A 43 -3.75 11.63 3.58
CA TYR A 43 -4.14 12.76 2.72
C TYR A 43 -3.00 13.78 2.61
N SER A 44 -2.42 14.14 3.74
CA SER A 44 -1.32 15.10 3.84
C SER A 44 -0.11 14.70 3.01
N LEU A 45 0.25 13.42 3.04
CA LEU A 45 1.33 12.86 2.21
C LEU A 45 1.03 12.92 0.72
N LYS A 46 -0.23 12.68 0.31
CA LYS A 46 -0.63 12.67 -1.10
C LYS A 46 -0.73 14.07 -1.70
N HIS A 47 -1.08 15.06 -0.88
CA HIS A 47 -1.42 16.40 -1.35
C HIS A 47 -0.44 17.47 -0.86
N SER A 48 0.69 17.07 -0.29
CA SER A 48 1.68 17.97 0.32
C SER A 48 1.05 18.98 1.29
N TYR A 49 -0.03 18.58 1.96
CA TYR A 49 -0.72 19.41 2.95
C TYR A 49 0.01 19.30 4.30
N LEU A 50 0.13 20.42 5.01
CA LEU A 50 0.73 20.48 6.34
C LEU A 50 -0.38 20.48 7.41
N PRO A 51 -0.57 19.37 8.17
CA PRO A 51 -1.53 19.35 9.25
C PRO A 51 -1.21 20.42 10.32
N PRO A 52 -2.21 21.10 10.89
CA PRO A 52 -1.99 22.09 11.95
C PRO A 52 -1.31 21.51 13.20
N GLU A 53 -1.55 20.23 13.50
CA GLU A 53 -0.85 19.53 14.59
C GLU A 53 0.63 19.31 14.30
N VAL A 54 1.01 19.07 13.04
CA VAL A 54 2.41 18.97 12.63
C VAL A 54 3.06 20.35 12.62
N SER A 55 2.38 21.37 12.10
CA SER A 55 2.88 22.75 12.11
C SER A 55 3.21 23.23 13.52
N ARG A 56 2.32 22.95 14.49
CA ARG A 56 2.53 23.30 15.91
C ARG A 56 3.77 22.66 16.53
N LEU A 57 4.21 21.50 16.06
CA LEU A 57 5.44 20.86 16.57
C LEU A 57 6.71 21.65 16.22
N PHE A 58 6.68 22.47 15.16
CA PHE A 58 7.82 23.28 14.72
C PHE A 58 7.78 24.73 15.24
N GLY A 59 6.72 25.09 15.99
CA GLY A 59 6.57 26.42 16.57
C GLY A 59 6.57 27.53 15.49
N ALA A 60 7.50 28.48 15.60
CA ALA A 60 7.63 29.59 14.65
C ALA A 60 8.41 29.23 13.38
N LEU A 61 9.08 28.07 13.35
CA LEU A 61 9.90 27.66 12.20
C LEU A 61 9.03 26.92 11.18
N MET A 62 9.08 27.34 9.92
CA MET A 62 8.38 26.63 8.85
C MET A 62 9.21 25.43 8.39
N PRO A 63 8.75 24.18 8.60
CA PRO A 63 9.50 23.01 8.16
C PRO A 63 9.53 22.93 6.63
N SER A 64 10.62 22.42 6.06
CA SER A 64 10.68 22.09 4.63
C SER A 64 9.65 21.01 4.26
N GLU A 65 9.19 20.99 3.01
CA GLU A 65 8.22 19.99 2.55
C GLU A 65 8.68 18.54 2.79
N GLY A 66 9.98 18.28 2.62
CA GLY A 66 10.59 16.98 2.91
C GLY A 66 10.46 16.58 4.38
N HIS A 67 10.66 17.53 5.30
CA HIS A 67 10.45 17.30 6.74
C HIS A 67 8.98 17.05 7.07
N VAL A 68 8.06 17.83 6.50
CA VAL A 68 6.61 17.61 6.66
C VAL A 68 6.21 16.20 6.20
N LYS A 69 6.66 15.79 5.01
CA LYS A 69 6.40 14.44 4.47
C LYS A 69 7.02 13.33 5.34
N ARG A 70 8.16 13.57 6.00
CA ARG A 70 8.75 12.61 6.93
C ARG A 70 7.91 12.51 8.20
N MET A 71 7.53 13.63 8.80
CA MET A 71 6.69 13.67 10.00
C MET A 71 5.33 13.03 9.77
N CYS A 72 4.65 13.36 8.67
CA CYS A 72 3.37 12.73 8.33
C CYS A 72 3.48 11.22 8.13
N ARG A 73 4.62 10.70 7.63
CA ARG A 73 4.86 9.24 7.55
C ARG A 73 4.98 8.60 8.94
N ILE A 74 5.75 9.22 9.83
CA ILE A 74 5.92 8.75 11.21
C ILE A 74 4.57 8.75 11.94
N LEU A 75 3.86 9.89 11.91
CA LEU A 75 2.56 10.03 12.58
C LEU A 75 1.48 9.14 11.98
N ARG A 76 1.48 8.92 10.65
CA ARG A 76 0.61 7.91 10.02
C ARG A 76 0.90 6.52 10.57
N SER A 77 2.18 6.12 10.61
CA SER A 77 2.58 4.81 11.12
C SER A 77 2.15 4.62 12.58
N GLU A 78 2.37 5.63 13.41
CA GLU A 78 1.97 5.60 14.81
C GLU A 78 0.44 5.54 14.95
N ALA A 79 -0.31 6.35 14.22
CA ALA A 79 -1.78 6.30 14.22
C ALA A 79 -2.29 4.92 13.78
N CYS A 80 -1.69 4.30 12.76
CA CYS A 80 -2.04 2.93 12.35
C CYS A 80 -1.70 1.89 13.43
N ARG A 81 -0.57 2.03 14.12
CA ARG A 81 -0.22 1.18 15.27
C ARG A 81 -1.26 1.30 16.39
N GLN A 82 -1.68 2.52 16.72
CA GLN A 82 -2.72 2.78 17.71
C GLN A 82 -4.06 2.16 17.31
N VAL A 83 -4.46 2.26 16.03
CA VAL A 83 -5.68 1.59 15.51
C VAL A 83 -5.63 0.09 15.74
N ARG A 84 -4.50 -0.57 15.45
CA ARG A 84 -4.32 -2.01 15.72
C ARG A 84 -4.42 -2.32 17.21
N PHE A 85 -3.70 -1.57 18.03
CA PHE A 85 -3.75 -1.73 19.48
C PHE A 85 -5.19 -1.65 20.02
N TYR A 86 -5.97 -0.63 19.62
CA TYR A 86 -7.37 -0.52 20.04
C TYR A 86 -8.26 -1.63 19.46
N THR A 87 -7.96 -2.15 18.26
CA THR A 87 -8.65 -3.31 17.68
C THR A 87 -8.42 -4.55 18.54
N ASP A 88 -7.16 -4.81 18.93
CA ASP A 88 -6.79 -5.93 19.78
C ASP A 88 -7.45 -5.80 21.16
N CYS A 89 -7.45 -4.59 21.74
CA CYS A 89 -8.15 -4.32 22.99
C CYS A 89 -9.66 -4.59 22.90
N LEU A 90 -10.32 -4.21 21.80
CA LEU A 90 -11.74 -4.50 21.58
C LEU A 90 -12.01 -6.00 21.45
N GLN A 91 -11.09 -6.73 20.79
CA GLN A 91 -11.20 -8.17 20.66
C GLN A 91 -11.07 -8.88 22.01
N VAL A 92 -10.10 -8.47 22.84
CA VAL A 92 -9.88 -9.05 24.17
C VAL A 92 -11.08 -8.81 25.10
N VAL A 93 -11.61 -7.59 25.13
CA VAL A 93 -12.80 -7.26 25.96
C VAL A 93 -13.99 -8.14 25.57
N ASN A 94 -14.32 -8.18 24.27
CA ASN A 94 -15.46 -8.95 23.79
C ASN A 94 -15.31 -10.45 24.08
N ARG A 95 -14.10 -11.00 23.99
CA ARG A 95 -13.81 -12.41 24.32
C ARG A 95 -13.91 -12.71 25.81
N ASN A 96 -13.62 -11.74 26.67
CA ASN A 96 -13.69 -11.93 28.13
C ASN A 96 -15.12 -11.79 28.66
N GLU A 97 -15.99 -11.04 27.98
CA GLU A 97 -17.37 -10.77 28.42
C GLU A 97 -18.40 -11.78 27.89
N LEU A 98 -18.14 -12.43 26.75
CA LEU A 98 -19.12 -13.24 26.03
C LEU A 98 -18.57 -14.61 25.58
N PRO A 99 -19.43 -15.63 25.43
CA PRO A 99 -19.05 -16.88 24.76
C PRO A 99 -18.56 -16.62 23.33
N LEU A 100 -17.59 -17.42 22.85
CA LEU A 100 -16.86 -17.25 21.59
C LEU A 100 -17.70 -16.81 20.36
N PRO A 101 -18.83 -17.46 20.01
CA PRO A 101 -19.64 -17.03 18.86
C PRO A 101 -20.25 -15.63 19.07
N SER A 102 -20.75 -15.36 20.27
CA SER A 102 -21.35 -14.07 20.63
C SER A 102 -20.30 -12.97 20.74
N ALA A 103 -19.13 -13.26 21.31
CA ALA A 103 -17.98 -12.37 21.41
C ALA A 103 -17.51 -11.91 20.03
N GLN A 104 -17.37 -12.85 19.08
CA GLN A 104 -16.93 -12.53 17.72
C GLN A 104 -17.96 -11.65 17.00
N LYS A 105 -19.26 -11.95 17.14
CA LYS A 105 -20.33 -11.14 16.56
C LYS A 105 -20.30 -9.71 17.12
N ARG A 106 -20.22 -9.57 18.45
CA ARG A 106 -20.18 -8.26 19.12
C ARG A 106 -18.94 -7.45 18.74
N PHE A 107 -17.77 -8.08 18.69
CA PHE A 107 -16.55 -7.45 18.21
C PHE A 107 -16.69 -6.87 16.79
N LEU A 108 -17.31 -7.62 15.87
CA LEU A 108 -17.55 -7.15 14.51
C LEU A 108 -18.56 -5.99 14.46
N GLU A 109 -19.60 -6.02 15.30
CA GLU A 109 -20.56 -4.92 15.44
C GLU A 109 -19.90 -3.65 15.97
N ASP A 110 -19.09 -3.76 17.04
CA ASP A 110 -18.34 -2.66 17.62
C ASP A 110 -17.35 -2.07 16.60
N LEU A 111 -16.60 -2.93 15.88
CA LEU A 111 -15.66 -2.50 14.85
C LEU A 111 -16.38 -1.78 13.70
N ARG A 112 -17.55 -2.28 13.29
CA ARG A 112 -18.39 -1.63 12.27
C ARG A 112 -18.84 -0.25 12.73
N LEU A 113 -19.35 -0.12 13.97
CA LEU A 113 -19.76 1.16 14.55
C LEU A 113 -18.59 2.15 14.64
N ALA A 114 -17.42 1.66 15.08
CA ALA A 114 -16.21 2.45 15.18
C ALA A 114 -15.75 2.97 13.81
N SER A 115 -15.81 2.12 12.78
CA SER A 115 -15.50 2.47 11.39
C SER A 115 -16.47 3.51 10.84
N GLN A 116 -17.79 3.32 11.01
CA GLN A 116 -18.80 4.29 10.59
C GLN A 116 -18.60 5.66 11.26
N THR A 117 -18.26 5.66 12.55
CA THR A 117 -17.98 6.90 13.26
C THR A 117 -16.68 7.54 12.80
N ALA A 118 -15.65 6.76 12.49
CA ALA A 118 -14.41 7.25 11.90
C ALA A 118 -14.64 7.84 10.50
N ASP A 119 -15.53 7.25 9.70
CA ASP A 119 -15.98 7.78 8.41
C ASP A 119 -16.69 9.13 8.58
N PHE A 120 -17.58 9.25 9.57
CA PHE A 120 -18.24 10.51 9.91
C PHE A 120 -17.23 11.60 10.33
N LEU A 121 -16.31 11.28 11.23
CA LEU A 121 -15.24 12.21 11.65
C LEU A 121 -14.35 12.62 10.47
N TRP A 122 -14.01 11.66 9.61
CA TRP A 122 -13.27 11.92 8.38
C TRP A 122 -14.05 12.85 7.44
N GLY A 123 -15.35 12.65 7.28
CA GLY A 123 -16.25 13.53 6.52
C GLY A 123 -16.21 14.98 7.03
N ASN A 124 -16.25 15.17 8.34
CA ASN A 124 -16.17 16.51 8.94
C ASN A 124 -14.80 17.17 8.74
N LEU A 125 -13.72 16.38 8.77
CA LEU A 125 -12.36 16.87 8.54
C LEU A 125 -12.15 17.21 7.06
N VAL A 126 -12.54 16.33 6.14
CA VAL A 126 -12.21 16.46 4.71
C VAL A 126 -12.84 17.70 4.06
N VAL A 127 -14.00 18.15 4.55
CA VAL A 127 -14.65 19.38 4.08
C VAL A 127 -13.77 20.62 4.34
N ARG A 128 -12.96 20.58 5.41
CA ARG A 128 -12.05 21.67 5.80
C ARG A 128 -10.67 21.55 5.17
N LEU A 129 -10.34 20.39 4.60
CA LEU A 129 -9.07 20.21 3.92
C LEU A 129 -9.09 20.97 2.59
N PRO A 130 -8.00 21.65 2.23
CA PRO A 130 -7.91 22.30 0.94
C PRO A 130 -8.17 21.24 -0.11
N ARG A 131 -9.23 21.40 -0.92
CA ARG A 131 -9.50 20.48 -2.01
C ARG A 131 -8.23 20.40 -2.82
N SER A 132 -7.62 19.22 -2.87
CA SER A 132 -6.57 18.95 -3.81
C SER A 132 -7.09 19.46 -5.14
N ARG A 133 -6.49 20.54 -5.64
CA ARG A 133 -6.42 20.72 -7.08
C ARG A 133 -5.60 19.51 -7.48
N HIS A 134 -6.27 18.38 -7.72
CA HIS A 134 -5.75 17.44 -8.68
C HIS A 134 -5.60 18.33 -9.90
N GLN A 135 -4.40 18.89 -10.05
CA GLN A 135 -3.79 18.98 -11.34
C GLN A 135 -3.84 17.53 -11.79
N TYR A 136 -4.97 17.16 -12.41
CA TYR A 136 -4.92 16.20 -13.49
C TYR A 136 -3.70 16.67 -14.25
N PRO A 137 -2.65 15.83 -14.38
CA PRO A 137 -1.52 16.21 -15.19
C PRO A 137 -2.14 16.80 -16.46
N GLU A 138 -1.86 18.09 -16.71
CA GLU A 138 -2.40 18.79 -17.88
C GLU A 138 -2.32 17.80 -19.02
N HIS A 139 -3.46 17.55 -19.68
CA HIS A 139 -3.72 16.38 -20.53
C HIS A 139 -2.42 15.75 -21.02
N GLY A 140 -2.13 14.53 -20.53
CA GLY A 140 -0.81 13.92 -20.65
C GLY A 140 -0.23 14.16 -22.03
N LYS A 141 1.03 14.61 -22.06
CA LYS A 141 1.79 14.93 -23.28
C LYS A 141 1.41 13.97 -24.40
N ASP A 142 1.20 14.53 -25.60
CA ASP A 142 0.81 13.76 -26.78
C ASP A 142 1.66 12.49 -26.91
N VAL A 143 0.97 11.37 -27.17
CA VAL A 143 1.58 10.06 -27.33
C VAL A 143 2.63 10.16 -28.42
N LYS A 144 3.90 9.94 -28.05
CA LYS A 144 4.99 10.06 -29.00
C LYS A 144 5.02 8.82 -29.89
N VAL A 145 4.70 9.00 -31.16
CA VAL A 145 4.86 7.95 -32.17
C VAL A 145 6.21 8.15 -32.84
N LEU A 146 7.04 7.10 -32.85
CA LEU A 146 8.35 7.13 -33.52
C LEU A 146 8.23 6.54 -34.93
N GLY A 147 8.93 7.14 -35.90
CA GLY A 147 8.85 6.77 -37.31
C GLY A 147 7.55 7.22 -37.98
N ASP A 148 7.28 6.69 -39.18
CA ASP A 148 6.15 7.11 -40.02
C ASP A 148 4.83 6.38 -39.70
N ALA A 149 4.74 5.74 -38.53
CA ALA A 149 3.54 5.05 -38.11
C ALA A 149 2.42 6.04 -37.74
N SER A 150 1.19 5.67 -38.05
CA SER A 150 0.00 6.36 -37.56
C SER A 150 -0.76 5.46 -36.59
N ILE A 151 -1.34 6.06 -35.55
CA ILE A 151 -2.21 5.36 -34.60
C ILE A 151 -3.64 5.91 -34.71
N PRO A 152 -4.68 5.07 -34.59
CA PRO A 152 -6.05 5.53 -34.53
C PRO A 152 -6.28 6.53 -33.40
N LYS A 153 -7.07 7.59 -33.66
CA LYS A 153 -7.30 8.69 -32.72
C LYS A 153 -7.87 8.22 -31.38
N ASN A 154 -8.79 7.26 -31.39
CA ASN A 154 -9.35 6.65 -30.18
C ASN A 154 -8.30 5.95 -29.30
N VAL A 155 -7.29 5.33 -29.91
CA VAL A 155 -6.15 4.72 -29.20
C VAL A 155 -5.21 5.80 -28.68
N ALA A 156 -4.93 6.83 -29.49
CA ALA A 156 -4.12 7.97 -29.07
C ALA A 156 -4.73 8.66 -27.85
N ASP A 157 -6.02 9.01 -27.90
CA ASP A 157 -6.74 9.69 -26.81
C ASP A 157 -6.76 8.84 -25.53
N LEU A 158 -6.87 7.52 -25.65
CA LEU A 158 -6.77 6.62 -24.50
C LEU A 158 -5.37 6.63 -23.88
N LEU A 159 -4.33 6.58 -24.72
CA LEU A 159 -2.93 6.58 -24.27
C LEU A 159 -2.49 7.95 -23.75
N LYS A 160 -3.09 9.06 -24.18
CA LYS A 160 -2.85 10.41 -23.62
C LYS A 160 -3.19 10.51 -22.13
N LEU A 161 -4.07 9.65 -21.62
CA LEU A 161 -4.32 9.58 -20.18
C LEU A 161 -3.02 9.23 -19.42
N GLY A 162 -2.13 8.45 -20.04
CA GLY A 162 -0.82 8.09 -19.50
C GLY A 162 -0.82 6.77 -18.74
N PRO A 163 0.37 6.27 -18.40
CA PRO A 163 0.58 4.93 -17.83
C PRO A 163 0.01 4.77 -16.43
N LYS A 164 -0.17 5.86 -15.69
CA LYS A 164 -0.85 5.84 -14.39
C LYS A 164 -2.33 5.41 -14.49
N PHE A 165 -2.93 5.55 -15.68
CA PHE A 165 -4.29 5.10 -15.97
C PHE A 165 -4.34 3.70 -16.59
N CYS A 166 -3.17 3.13 -16.90
CA CYS A 166 -3.07 1.71 -17.17
C CYS A 166 -3.04 1.01 -15.83
N GLU A 167 -4.17 0.41 -15.45
CA GLU A 167 -4.26 -0.31 -14.19
C GLU A 167 -3.13 -1.34 -14.11
N HIS A 168 -2.49 -1.41 -12.95
CA HIS A 168 -1.59 -2.51 -12.62
C HIS A 168 -2.27 -3.84 -12.95
N PRO A 169 -1.50 -4.86 -13.38
CA PRO A 169 -2.08 -6.19 -13.63
C PRO A 169 -2.94 -6.57 -12.44
N ALA A 170 -4.19 -6.94 -12.72
CA ALA A 170 -5.12 -7.35 -11.69
C ALA A 170 -4.65 -8.69 -11.13
N LEU A 171 -3.78 -8.62 -10.12
CA LEU A 171 -3.28 -9.79 -9.41
C LEU A 171 -4.39 -10.40 -8.58
N ASP A 172 -4.50 -11.71 -8.59
CA ASP A 172 -5.39 -12.42 -7.69
C ASP A 172 -4.93 -12.23 -6.23
N LYS A 173 -5.84 -12.45 -5.28
CA LYS A 173 -5.52 -12.40 -3.83
C LYS A 173 -4.36 -13.33 -3.48
N THR A 174 -4.29 -14.51 -4.10
CA THR A 174 -3.20 -15.46 -3.88
C THR A 174 -1.86 -14.91 -4.37
N GLU A 175 -1.84 -14.29 -5.56
CA GLU A 175 -0.65 -13.65 -6.12
C GLU A 175 -0.20 -12.44 -5.29
N LEU A 176 -1.14 -11.62 -4.82
CA LEU A 176 -0.87 -10.50 -3.91
C LEU A 176 -0.26 -10.98 -2.59
N LEU A 177 -0.78 -12.06 -2.01
CA LEU A 177 -0.19 -12.70 -0.83
C LEU A 177 1.20 -13.27 -1.13
N GLY A 178 1.39 -13.85 -2.32
CA GLY A 178 2.69 -14.31 -2.80
C GLY A 178 3.72 -13.18 -2.91
N LEU A 179 3.31 -12.00 -3.40
CA LEU A 179 4.15 -10.80 -3.42
C LEU A 179 4.52 -10.32 -2.02
N VAL A 180 3.54 -10.28 -1.10
CA VAL A 180 3.79 -9.90 0.30
C VAL A 180 4.81 -10.85 0.94
N ARG A 181 4.66 -12.15 0.75
CA ARG A 181 5.61 -13.16 1.26
C ARG A 181 7.00 -13.03 0.63
N THR A 182 7.06 -12.84 -0.69
CA THR A 182 8.34 -12.63 -1.41
C THR A 182 9.06 -11.38 -0.92
N ALA A 183 8.32 -10.28 -0.69
CA ALA A 183 8.89 -9.05 -0.14
C ALA A 183 9.35 -9.24 1.31
N ALA A 184 8.53 -9.89 2.14
CA ALA A 184 8.87 -10.18 3.54
C ALA A 184 10.07 -11.13 3.67
N GLY A 185 10.26 -12.07 2.75
CA GLY A 185 11.43 -12.95 2.72
C GLY A 185 12.76 -12.24 2.46
N LYS A 186 12.73 -10.95 2.07
CA LYS A 186 13.92 -10.09 1.96
C LYS A 186 14.19 -9.27 3.21
N ALA A 187 13.28 -9.28 4.19
CA ALA A 187 13.48 -8.64 5.49
C ALA A 187 14.37 -9.51 6.38
N ARG A 188 14.83 -8.95 7.50
CA ARG A 188 15.54 -9.72 8.51
C ARG A 188 14.62 -10.80 9.10
N THR A 189 15.19 -11.92 9.53
CA THR A 189 14.44 -13.09 10.04
C THR A 189 13.50 -12.75 11.20
N ASP A 190 13.88 -11.80 12.05
CA ASP A 190 13.08 -11.31 13.18
C ASP A 190 11.92 -10.37 12.76
N GLU A 191 11.94 -9.83 11.55
CA GLU A 191 10.92 -8.90 11.04
C GLU A 191 9.94 -9.54 10.04
N VAL A 192 10.22 -10.74 9.52
CA VAL A 192 9.42 -11.39 8.47
C VAL A 192 7.93 -11.45 8.84
N ASP A 193 7.59 -11.95 10.04
CA ASP A 193 6.19 -12.08 10.49
C ASP A 193 5.47 -10.74 10.64
N ARG A 194 6.22 -9.70 11.01
CA ARG A 194 5.69 -8.34 11.09
C ARG A 194 5.44 -7.81 9.68
N CYS A 195 6.39 -7.98 8.75
CA CYS A 195 6.25 -7.57 7.35
C CYS A 195 5.09 -8.29 6.66
N ILE A 196 4.89 -9.59 6.92
CA ILE A 196 3.74 -10.33 6.38
C ILE A 196 2.44 -9.73 6.89
N ARG A 197 2.29 -9.55 8.22
CA ARG A 197 1.09 -8.95 8.80
C ARG A 197 0.80 -7.56 8.24
N GLU A 198 1.79 -6.68 8.25
CA GLU A 198 1.65 -5.31 7.72
C GLU A 198 1.34 -5.31 6.22
N GLY A 199 1.95 -6.21 5.45
CA GLY A 199 1.71 -6.35 4.01
C GLY A 199 0.31 -6.85 3.69
N VAL A 200 -0.19 -7.83 4.44
CA VAL A 200 -1.58 -8.34 4.34
C VAL A 200 -2.58 -7.24 4.67
N ASP A 201 -2.33 -6.46 5.72
CA ASP A 201 -3.17 -5.30 6.09
C ASP A 201 -3.22 -4.23 5.00
N CYS A 202 -2.13 -4.07 4.25
CA CYS A 202 -2.04 -3.14 3.13
C CYS A 202 -2.73 -3.64 1.85
N LEU A 203 -3.11 -4.92 1.78
CA LEU A 203 -3.80 -5.45 0.60
C LEU A 203 -5.17 -4.79 0.49
N PRO A 204 -5.49 -4.17 -0.66
CA PRO A 204 -6.73 -3.45 -0.80
C PRO A 204 -7.90 -4.44 -0.73
N GLN A 205 -8.78 -4.26 0.26
CA GLN A 205 -9.87 -5.22 0.49
C GLN A 205 -10.84 -5.31 -0.70
N LYS A 206 -11.05 -4.21 -1.43
CA LYS A 206 -11.79 -4.14 -2.72
C LYS A 206 -11.37 -2.88 -3.48
N VAL A 207 -10.37 -2.94 -4.37
CA VAL A 207 -10.30 -1.91 -5.42
C VAL A 207 -11.39 -2.28 -6.43
N LYS A 208 -12.33 -1.36 -6.70
CA LYS A 208 -13.24 -1.55 -7.83
C LYS A 208 -12.37 -1.71 -9.07
N LYS A 209 -12.44 -2.86 -9.73
CA LYS A 209 -11.78 -3.09 -11.02
C LYS A 209 -12.25 -1.96 -11.94
N GLY A 210 -11.37 -1.03 -12.28
CA GLY A 210 -11.65 -0.05 -13.31
C GLY A 210 -11.78 -0.74 -14.67
N ASN A 211 -12.11 0.04 -15.68
CA ASN A 211 -12.37 -0.42 -17.04
C ASN A 211 -11.09 -0.93 -17.77
N THR A 212 -10.45 -2.00 -17.26
CA THR A 212 -9.32 -2.73 -17.87
C THR A 212 -9.53 -3.11 -19.34
N VAL A 213 -10.79 -3.24 -19.76
CA VAL A 213 -11.18 -3.63 -21.12
C VAL A 213 -10.63 -2.67 -22.18
N LYS A 214 -10.51 -1.37 -21.88
CA LYS A 214 -10.14 -0.35 -22.87
C LYS A 214 -8.67 -0.44 -23.32
N LEU A 215 -7.74 -0.68 -22.39
CA LEU A 215 -6.32 -0.75 -22.73
C LEU A 215 -5.97 -2.02 -23.52
N ARG A 216 -6.60 -3.15 -23.19
CA ARG A 216 -6.36 -4.41 -23.93
C ARG A 216 -6.75 -4.29 -25.40
N SER A 217 -7.87 -3.62 -25.67
CA SER A 217 -8.31 -3.32 -27.04
C SER A 217 -7.30 -2.43 -27.77
N ALA A 218 -6.81 -1.35 -27.13
CA ALA A 218 -5.76 -0.51 -27.71
C ALA A 218 -4.46 -1.30 -28.02
N VAL A 219 -4.03 -2.16 -27.11
CA VAL A 219 -2.83 -3.01 -27.33
C VAL A 219 -3.04 -4.02 -28.46
N ALA A 220 -4.25 -4.57 -28.61
CA ALA A 220 -4.58 -5.44 -29.73
C ALA A 220 -4.49 -4.70 -31.06
N VAL A 221 -5.09 -3.51 -31.17
CA VAL A 221 -5.02 -2.65 -32.36
C VAL A 221 -3.56 -2.30 -32.71
N LEU A 222 -2.75 -1.92 -31.72
CA LEU A 222 -1.33 -1.63 -31.96
C LEU A 222 -0.58 -2.88 -32.44
N ARG A 223 -0.91 -4.07 -31.91
CA ARG A 223 -0.29 -5.32 -32.32
C ARG A 223 -0.65 -5.70 -33.75
N GLU A 224 -1.90 -5.52 -34.15
CA GLU A 224 -2.36 -5.74 -35.52
C GLU A 224 -1.66 -4.82 -36.52
N ALA A 225 -1.32 -3.60 -36.11
CA ALA A 225 -0.55 -2.64 -36.90
C ALA A 225 0.99 -2.84 -36.84
N ASP A 226 1.47 -3.94 -36.24
CA ASP A 226 2.90 -4.23 -35.97
C ASP A 226 3.63 -3.11 -35.20
N LEU A 227 2.91 -2.45 -34.30
CA LEU A 227 3.41 -1.41 -33.39
C LEU A 227 3.64 -1.98 -31.99
N LYS A 228 4.62 -1.40 -31.29
CA LYS A 228 4.97 -1.69 -29.89
C LYS A 228 4.69 -0.47 -29.02
N LEU A 229 3.96 -0.71 -27.94
CA LEU A 229 3.71 0.29 -26.90
C LEU A 229 4.77 0.17 -25.80
N LEU A 230 5.45 1.26 -25.50
CA LEU A 230 6.51 1.36 -24.50
C LEU A 230 6.19 2.45 -23.48
N LEU A 231 6.76 2.32 -22.28
CA LEU A 231 6.73 3.36 -21.26
C LEU A 231 7.92 4.31 -21.45
N SER A 232 7.66 5.62 -21.49
CA SER A 232 8.72 6.63 -21.48
C SER A 232 9.32 6.72 -20.09
N ASP A 233 10.60 6.40 -19.98
CA ASP A 233 11.37 6.44 -18.72
C ASP A 233 11.45 7.85 -18.13
N LYS A 234 11.59 8.88 -18.97
CA LYS A 234 11.79 10.27 -18.54
C LYS A 234 10.51 11.10 -18.45
N GLU A 235 9.52 10.81 -19.29
CA GLU A 235 8.36 11.70 -19.44
C GLU A 235 7.09 11.15 -18.80
N GLY A 236 7.10 9.92 -18.30
CA GLY A 236 5.92 9.31 -17.68
C GLY A 236 4.73 9.16 -18.62
N GLY A 237 4.99 9.09 -19.94
CA GLY A 237 3.99 8.91 -21.00
C GLY A 237 4.17 7.60 -21.77
N PHE A 238 3.35 7.39 -22.80
CA PHE A 238 3.49 6.27 -23.72
C PHE A 238 4.28 6.66 -24.97
N VAL A 239 5.09 5.71 -25.46
CA VAL A 239 5.76 5.80 -26.75
C VAL A 239 5.29 4.64 -27.61
N VAL A 240 4.88 4.92 -28.85
CA VAL A 240 4.51 3.89 -29.83
C VAL A 240 5.60 3.82 -30.89
N VAL A 241 6.08 2.62 -31.17
CA VAL A 241 7.24 2.39 -32.06
C VAL A 241 6.92 1.24 -33.01
N PRO A 242 7.20 1.35 -34.33
CA PRO A 242 7.19 0.22 -35.25
C PRO A 242 8.05 -0.93 -34.73
N ARG A 243 7.61 -2.17 -34.92
CA ARG A 243 8.35 -3.33 -34.40
C ARG A 243 9.76 -3.46 -34.97
N CYS A 244 9.97 -3.07 -36.23
CA CYS A 244 11.31 -3.04 -36.85
C CYS A 244 12.24 -2.10 -36.07
N LEU A 245 11.82 -0.85 -35.87
CA LEU A 245 12.57 0.17 -35.14
C LEU A 245 12.75 -0.23 -33.66
N TYR A 246 11.74 -0.84 -33.05
CA TYR A 246 11.86 -1.38 -31.70
C TYR A 246 12.97 -2.43 -31.59
N LYS A 247 13.02 -3.41 -32.51
CA LYS A 247 14.07 -4.44 -32.51
C LYS A 247 15.45 -3.82 -32.69
N GLU A 248 15.60 -2.89 -33.63
CA GLU A 248 16.86 -2.18 -33.87
C GLU A 248 17.34 -1.45 -32.61
N LYS A 249 16.46 -0.65 -31.98
CA LYS A 249 16.81 0.06 -30.74
C LYS A 249 17.06 -0.89 -29.56
N ALA A 250 16.34 -2.00 -29.48
CA ALA A 250 16.56 -3.02 -28.46
C ALA A 250 17.93 -3.70 -28.63
N HIS A 251 18.30 -4.06 -29.85
CA HIS A 251 19.63 -4.62 -30.14
C HIS A 251 20.74 -3.61 -29.84
N ALA A 252 20.62 -2.37 -30.31
CA ALA A 252 21.59 -1.32 -30.00
C ALA A 252 21.73 -1.06 -28.49
N ALA A 253 20.63 -1.14 -27.73
CA ALA A 253 20.65 -1.01 -26.28
C ALA A 253 21.28 -2.23 -25.59
N ILE A 254 21.13 -3.43 -26.14
CA ILE A 254 21.81 -4.63 -25.65
C ILE A 254 23.32 -4.49 -25.91
N ASP A 255 23.72 -4.21 -27.14
CA ASP A 255 25.13 -4.11 -27.53
C ASP A 255 25.86 -2.98 -26.77
N GLY A 256 25.15 -1.89 -26.46
CA GLY A 256 25.71 -0.77 -25.71
C GLY A 256 25.83 -1.01 -24.19
N ASN A 257 24.98 -1.85 -23.59
CA ASN A 257 24.97 -2.10 -22.14
C ASN A 257 25.63 -3.42 -21.75
N PHE A 258 25.67 -4.39 -22.66
CA PHE A 258 26.23 -5.71 -22.42
C PHE A 258 27.50 -5.89 -23.25
N ASN A 259 28.65 -5.68 -22.58
CA ASN A 259 29.93 -6.05 -23.16
C ASN A 259 30.10 -7.57 -23.08
N GLU A 260 30.55 -8.17 -24.18
CA GLU A 260 30.92 -9.59 -24.19
C GLU A 260 32.08 -9.83 -23.21
N VAL A 261 31.81 -10.57 -22.12
CA VAL A 261 32.84 -10.95 -21.16
C VAL A 261 33.56 -12.19 -21.69
N LYS A 262 34.69 -11.97 -22.35
CA LYS A 262 35.56 -13.06 -22.82
C LYS A 262 36.12 -13.84 -21.62
N GLY A 263 36.05 -15.17 -21.69
CA GLY A 263 36.64 -16.06 -20.69
C GLY A 263 35.71 -16.53 -19.57
N VAL A 264 34.43 -16.15 -19.59
CA VAL A 264 33.43 -16.73 -18.66
C VAL A 264 32.84 -18.00 -19.27
N VAL A 265 33.20 -19.15 -18.72
CA VAL A 265 32.56 -20.43 -19.05
C VAL A 265 31.19 -20.46 -18.39
N LEU A 266 30.14 -20.24 -19.18
CA LEU A 266 28.75 -20.38 -18.71
C LEU A 266 28.51 -21.84 -18.33
N THR A 267 28.58 -22.15 -17.04
CA THR A 267 28.19 -23.46 -16.54
C THR A 267 26.67 -23.51 -16.49
N LYS A 268 26.06 -24.41 -17.27
CA LYS A 268 24.62 -24.65 -17.24
C LYS A 268 24.23 -25.15 -15.85
N GLN A 269 23.80 -24.24 -14.96
CA GLN A 269 23.18 -24.66 -13.72
C GLN A 269 21.88 -25.39 -14.07
N ARG A 270 21.81 -26.67 -13.72
CA ARG A 270 20.51 -27.35 -13.66
C ARG A 270 19.68 -26.61 -12.62
N PRO A 271 18.42 -26.25 -12.91
CA PRO A 271 17.55 -25.69 -11.90
C PRO A 271 17.53 -26.71 -10.74
N ASN A 272 17.95 -26.27 -9.55
CA ASN A 272 17.84 -27.10 -8.36
C ASN A 272 16.36 -27.49 -8.24
N THR A 273 16.04 -28.75 -8.54
CA THR A 273 14.80 -29.37 -8.12
C THR A 273 14.84 -29.35 -6.60
N TRP A 274 14.24 -28.32 -6.02
CA TRP A 274 13.95 -28.31 -4.59
C TRP A 274 13.11 -29.56 -4.31
N CYS A 275 13.69 -30.49 -3.57
CA CYS A 275 13.06 -31.75 -3.19
C CYS A 275 11.66 -31.47 -2.64
N ALA A 276 10.67 -32.05 -3.31
CA ALA A 276 9.37 -32.30 -2.73
C ALA A 276 9.50 -33.55 -1.84
N ASP A 277 10.11 -33.38 -0.67
CA ASP A 277 10.07 -34.37 0.40
C ASP A 277 9.45 -33.70 1.64
N GLN A 278 8.12 -33.61 1.64
CA GLN A 278 7.26 -33.59 2.83
C GLN A 278 5.93 -34.26 2.51
#